data_AF-A0A183HSA6-F1
#
_entry.id   AF-A0A183HSA6-F1
#
_cell.length_a   1.000
_cell.length_b   1.000
_cell.length_c   1.000
_cell.angle_alpha   90.00
_cell.angle_beta   90.00
_cell.angle_gamma   90.00
#
_symmetry.space_group_name_H-M   'P 1'
#
loop_
_entity.id
_entity.type
_entity.pdbx_description
1 polymer ?
#
loop_
_entity_poly.entity_id
_entity_poly.type
_entity_poly.pdbx_seq_one_letter_code
_entity_poly.pdbx_strand_id
1 'polypeptide(L)'
;MGFALLPLNFTTFIEFIRGLGLPWVINDTLKFIIAYPIVFHALNGIRFIAFDLAMGTDIASVYRSGYLVLSLAALIALAVVVAPRLKKEEYVVVNEPKK
;
A
#
# COMPACT_ATOMS: atom_id res chain seq x y z
N MET A 1 21.25 -1.99 0.62
CA MET A 1 22.32 -2.54 -0.24
C MET A 1 22.03 -2.47 -1.74
N GLY A 2 20.79 -2.25 -2.23
CA GLY A 2 20.46 -2.21 -3.67
C GLY A 2 21.11 -1.07 -4.48
N PHE A 3 20.37 0.01 -4.75
CA PHE A 3 20.86 1.16 -5.56
C PHE A 3 22.10 1.89 -4.99
N ALA A 4 22.53 1.55 -3.78
CA ALA A 4 23.71 2.13 -3.15
C ALA A 4 25.04 1.47 -3.59
N LEU A 5 25.00 0.24 -4.12
CA LEU A 5 26.20 -0.53 -4.50
C LEU A 5 26.22 -0.95 -5.98
N LEU A 6 25.07 -0.88 -6.66
CA LEU A 6 24.96 -1.19 -8.08
C LEU A 6 25.11 0.10 -8.92
N PRO A 7 25.60 0.02 -10.17
CA PRO A 7 25.63 1.17 -11.08
C PRO A 7 24.22 1.62 -11.52
N LEU A 8 23.19 0.83 -11.18
CA LEU A 8 21.79 1.16 -11.37
C LEU A 8 21.34 2.16 -10.30
N ASN A 9 20.67 3.25 -10.71
CA ASN A 9 20.05 4.19 -9.79
C ASN A 9 18.51 4.10 -9.84
N PHE A 10 17.84 4.63 -8.81
CA PHE A 10 16.38 4.53 -8.68
C PHE A 10 15.63 5.11 -9.88
N THR A 11 16.08 6.25 -10.42
CA THR A 11 15.47 6.88 -11.59
C THR A 11 15.50 5.96 -12.80
N THR A 12 16.67 5.43 -13.16
CA THR A 12 16.82 4.51 -14.31
C THR A 12 16.00 3.23 -14.15
N PHE A 13 15.85 2.73 -12.92
CA PHE A 13 15.03 1.56 -12.64
C PHE A 13 13.53 1.83 -12.81
N ILE A 14 13.04 2.98 -12.33
CA ILE A 14 11.64 3.37 -12.52
C ILE A 14 11.33 3.56 -14.01
N GLU A 15 12.22 4.17 -14.78
CA GLU A 15 12.05 4.30 -16.23
C GLU A 15 12.05 2.94 -16.94
N PHE A 16 12.91 2.00 -16.52
CA PHE A 16 12.87 0.62 -17.02
C PHE A 16 11.50 -0.04 -16.77
N ILE A 17 10.97 0.03 -15.55
CA ILE A 17 9.65 -0.55 -15.21
C ILE A 17 8.53 0.13 -16.01
N ARG A 18 8.58 1.45 -16.20
CA ARG A 18 7.63 2.18 -17.06
C ARG A 18 7.70 1.72 -18.51
N GLY A 19 8.91 1.49 -19.03
CA GLY A 19 9.17 1.03 -20.39
C GLY A 19 8.63 -0.37 -20.69
N LEU A 20 8.39 -1.20 -19.68
CA LEU A 20 7.73 -2.51 -19.84
C LEU A 20 6.26 -2.39 -20.26
N GLY A 21 5.64 -1.22 -20.18
CA GLY A 21 4.27 -1.00 -20.65
C GLY A 21 3.22 -1.84 -19.91
N LEU A 22 3.47 -2.22 -18.66
CA LEU A 22 2.58 -3.09 -17.89
C LEU A 22 1.18 -2.48 -17.73
N PRO A 23 0.10 -3.29 -17.80
CA PRO A 23 -1.24 -2.85 -17.48
C PRO A 23 -1.31 -2.13 -16.13
N TRP A 24 -2.13 -1.09 -16.05
CA TRP A 24 -2.24 -0.26 -14.85
C TRP A 24 -2.63 -1.06 -13.60
N VAL A 25 -3.47 -2.09 -13.77
CA VAL A 25 -3.90 -2.99 -12.69
C VAL A 25 -2.70 -3.67 -12.04
N ILE A 26 -1.77 -4.19 -12.84
CA ILE A 26 -0.55 -4.85 -12.33
C ILE A 26 0.30 -3.86 -11.53
N ASN A 27 0.51 -2.65 -12.06
CA ASN A 27 1.26 -1.61 -11.37
C ASN A 27 0.63 -1.22 -10.03
N ASP A 28 -0.69 -1.13 -9.97
CA ASP A 28 -1.41 -0.76 -8.75
C ASP A 28 -1.45 -1.93 -7.75
N THR A 29 -1.54 -3.19 -8.21
CA THR A 29 -1.36 -4.38 -7.36
C THR A 29 0.03 -4.42 -6.72
N LEU A 30 1.09 -4.11 -7.48
CA LEU A 30 2.44 -4.06 -6.92
C LEU A 30 2.57 -2.97 -5.84
N LYS A 31 1.97 -1.79 -6.05
CA LYS A 31 1.92 -0.75 -5.02
C LYS A 31 1.15 -1.21 -3.78
N PHE A 32 0.05 -1.93 -3.95
CA PHE A 32 -0.72 -2.47 -2.83
C PHE A 32 0.11 -3.49 -2.03
N ILE A 33 0.82 -4.40 -2.72
CA ILE A 33 1.73 -5.37 -2.09
C ILE A 33 2.83 -4.69 -1.27
N ILE A 34 3.31 -3.52 -1.71
CA ILE A 34 4.27 -2.71 -0.96
C ILE A 34 3.60 -1.99 0.23
N ALA A 35 2.42 -1.40 0.01
CA ALA A 35 1.73 -0.60 1.02
C ALA A 35 1.15 -1.43 2.17
N TYR A 36 0.53 -2.58 1.87
CA TYR A 36 -0.14 -3.44 2.84
C TYR A 36 0.76 -3.85 4.03
N PRO A 37 1.97 -4.42 3.84
CA PRO A 37 2.81 -4.82 4.95
C PRO A 37 3.24 -3.63 5.82
N ILE A 38 3.45 -2.45 5.24
CA ILE A 38 3.82 -1.24 6.00
C ILE A 38 2.67 -0.85 6.93
N VAL A 39 1.45 -0.75 6.38
CA VAL A 39 0.26 -0.37 7.17
C VAL A 39 -0.10 -1.45 8.20
N PHE A 40 -0.09 -2.72 7.78
CA PHE A 40 -0.35 -3.84 8.69
C PHE A 40 0.65 -3.86 9.83
N HIS A 41 1.95 -3.72 9.56
CA HIS A 41 2.97 -3.76 10.59
C HIS A 41 2.86 -2.58 11.55
N ALA A 42 2.55 -1.38 11.06
CA ALA A 42 2.32 -0.21 11.91
C ALA A 42 1.11 -0.41 12.84
N LEU A 43 -0.04 -0.84 12.30
CA LEU A 43 -1.25 -1.08 13.09
C LEU A 43 -1.10 -2.25 14.06
N ASN A 44 -0.49 -3.35 13.61
CA ASN A 44 -0.23 -4.50 14.48
C ASN A 44 0.82 -4.17 15.54
N GLY A 45 1.77 -3.27 15.25
CA GLY A 45 2.71 -2.74 16.24
C GLY A 45 2.00 -2.02 17.39
N ILE A 46 0.99 -1.18 17.09
CA ILE A 46 0.15 -0.55 18.13
C ILE A 46 -0.60 -1.62 18.95
N ARG A 47 -1.16 -2.64 18.29
CA ARG A 47 -1.81 -3.77 18.96
C ARG A 47 -0.84 -4.53 19.88
N PHE A 48 0.40 -4.72 19.46
CA PHE A 48 1.43 -5.37 20.29
C PHE A 48 1.86 -4.50 21.47
N ILE A 49 1.99 -3.19 21.30
CA ILE A 49 2.22 -2.26 22.44
C ILE A 49 1.06 -2.34 23.45
N ALA A 50 -0.18 -2.48 22.98
CA ALA A 50 -1.32 -2.70 23.88
C ALA A 50 -1.21 -4.03 24.65
N PHE A 51 -0.71 -5.09 24.00
CA PHE A 51 -0.42 -6.36 24.67
C PHE A 51 0.71 -6.26 25.69
N ASP A 52 1.76 -5.48 25.42
CA ASP A 52 2.84 -5.19 26.38
C ASP A 52 2.30 -4.49 27.64
N LEU A 53 1.21 -3.72 27.50
CA LEU A 53 0.49 -3.07 28.58
C LEU A 53 -0.64 -3.95 29.18
N ALA A 54 -0.68 -5.25 28.85
CA ALA A 54 -1.69 -6.22 29.27
C ALA A 54 -3.14 -5.86 28.89
N MET A 55 -3.35 -5.06 27.84
CA MET A 55 -4.67 -4.67 27.35
C MET A 55 -5.15 -5.60 26.23
N GLY A 56 -6.39 -6.12 26.33
CA GLY A 56 -7.02 -6.90 25.26
C GLY A 56 -6.38 -8.27 25.00
N THR A 57 -5.81 -8.88 26.04
CA THR A 57 -5.09 -10.17 25.99
C THR A 57 -6.00 -11.39 26.15
N ASP A 58 -7.29 -11.21 26.45
CA ASP A 58 -8.26 -12.30 26.39
C ASP A 58 -8.48 -12.77 24.94
N ILE A 59 -8.82 -14.04 24.76
CA ILE A 59 -8.93 -14.67 23.43
C ILE A 59 -9.91 -13.92 22.52
N ALA A 60 -11.05 -13.46 23.04
CA ALA A 60 -12.04 -12.74 22.23
C ALA A 60 -11.47 -11.41 21.72
N SER A 61 -10.79 -10.65 22.58
CA SER A 61 -10.09 -9.42 22.20
C SER A 61 -8.95 -9.66 21.22
N VAL A 62 -8.18 -10.75 21.38
CA VAL A 62 -7.10 -11.14 20.45
C VAL A 62 -7.64 -11.35 19.03
N TYR A 63 -8.73 -12.12 18.87
CA TYR A 63 -9.37 -12.34 17.56
C TYR A 63 -9.97 -11.07 16.99
N ARG A 64 -10.74 -10.32 17.79
CA ARG A 64 -11.41 -9.09 17.34
C ARG A 64 -10.39 -8.04 16.88
N SER A 65 -9.36 -7.80 17.66
CA SER A 65 -8.28 -6.87 17.32
C SER A 65 -7.46 -7.34 16.12
N GLY A 66 -7.26 -8.66 15.97
CA GLY A 66 -6.59 -9.24 14.80
C GLY A 66 -7.34 -8.98 13.50
N TYR A 67 -8.63 -9.31 13.44
CA TYR A 67 -9.45 -9.03 12.25
C TYR A 67 -9.61 -7.53 11.97
N LEU A 68 -9.67 -6.71 13.01
CA LEU A 68 -9.69 -5.26 12.88
C LEU A 68 -8.42 -4.74 12.20
N VAL A 69 -7.23 -5.14 12.69
CA VAL A 69 -5.94 -4.75 12.11
C VAL A 69 -5.80 -5.22 10.67
N LEU A 70 -6.15 -6.48 10.37
CA LEU A 70 -6.10 -7.02 9.00
C LEU A 70 -6.97 -6.22 8.03
N SER A 71 -8.22 -5.94 8.44
CA SER A 71 -9.20 -5.23 7.61
C SER A 71 -8.83 -3.77 7.41
N LEU A 72 -8.45 -3.06 8.49
CA LEU A 72 -8.03 -1.66 8.40
C LEU A 72 -6.76 -1.49 7.56
N ALA A 73 -5.80 -2.40 7.70
CA ALA A 73 -4.59 -2.39 6.88
C ALA A 73 -4.91 -2.54 5.40
N ALA A 74 -5.83 -3.45 5.05
CA ALA A 74 -6.27 -3.64 3.67
C ALA A 74 -6.96 -2.39 3.12
N LEU A 75 -7.90 -1.81 3.88
CA LEU A 75 -8.64 -0.62 3.47
C LEU A 75 -7.74 0.59 3.28
N ILE A 76 -6.81 0.85 4.21
CA ILE A 76 -5.89 1.97 4.12
C ILE A 76 -4.90 1.77 2.96
N ALA A 77 -4.31 0.58 2.81
CA ALA A 77 -3.40 0.29 1.70
C ALA A 77 -4.11 0.42 0.34
N LEU A 78 -5.37 -0.03 0.26
CA LEU A 78 -6.18 0.14 -0.94
C LEU A 78 -6.47 1.62 -1.22
N ALA A 79 -6.85 2.39 -0.21
CA ALA A 79 -7.11 3.82 -0.34
C ALA A 79 -5.88 4.59 -0.84
N VAL A 80 -4.68 4.28 -0.31
CA VAL A 80 -3.40 4.89 -0.74
C VAL A 80 -3.11 4.63 -2.22
N VAL A 81 -3.51 3.46 -2.74
CA VAL A 81 -3.29 3.11 -4.15
C VAL A 81 -4.39 3.67 -5.07
N VAL A 82 -5.64 3.58 -4.65
CA VAL A 82 -6.81 3.91 -5.48
C VAL A 82 -7.11 5.41 -5.51
N ALA A 83 -6.96 6.13 -4.40
CA ALA A 83 -7.30 7.56 -4.38
C ALA A 83 -6.48 8.40 -5.40
N PRO A 84 -5.16 8.21 -5.56
CA PRO A 84 -4.39 8.88 -6.61
C PRO A 84 -4.80 8.45 -8.02
N ARG A 85 -5.22 7.19 -8.21
CA ARG A 85 -5.69 6.67 -9.50
C ARG A 85 -6.97 7.37 -9.93
N LEU A 86 -7.95 7.46 -9.04
CA LEU A 86 -9.23 8.10 -9.31
C LEU A 86 -9.03 9.57 -9.73
N LYS A 87 -8.14 10.30 -9.03
CA LYS A 87 -7.77 11.66 -9.44
C LYS A 87 -7.13 11.70 -10.83
N LYS A 88 -6.20 10.78 -11.12
CA LYS A 88 -5.54 10.72 -12.44
C LYS A 88 -6.55 10.47 -13.57
N GLU A 89 -7.51 9.59 -13.35
CA GLU A 89 -8.55 9.26 -14.33
C GLU A 89 -9.49 10.44 -14.56
N GLU A 90 -9.88 11.15 -13.50
CA GLU A 90 -10.63 12.42 -13.59
C GLU A 90 -9.91 13.47 -14.45
N TYR A 91 -8.60 13.66 -14.28
CA TYR A 91 -7.82 14.57 -15.13
C TYR A 91 -7.77 14.13 -16.60
N VAL A 92 -7.73 12.83 -16.90
CA VAL A 92 -7.73 12.34 -18.29
C VAL A 92 -9.08 12.65 -18.95
N VAL A 93 -10.19 12.34 -18.27
CA VAL A 93 -11.56 12.55 -18.79
C VAL A 93 -11.88 14.04 -18.99
N VAL A 94 -11.44 14.92 -18.08
CA VAL A 94 -11.69 16.37 -18.17
C VAL A 94 -10.93 17.01 -19.34
N ASN A 95 -9.73 16.52 -19.67
CA ASN A 95 -8.89 17.09 -20.72
C ASN A 95 -9.08 16.45 -22.10
N GLU A 96 -9.91 15.41 -22.23
CA GLU A 96 -10.29 14.88 -23.53
C GLU A 96 -11.27 15.83 -24.25
N PRO A 97 -11.02 16.19 -25.52
CA PRO A 97 -11.98 16.98 -26.27
C PRO A 97 -13.26 16.18 -26.40
N LYS A 98 -14.38 16.72 -25.87
CA LYS A 98 -15.70 16.15 -26.12
C LYS A 98 -15.93 16.17 -27.63
N LYS A 99 -16.03 14.97 -28.22
CA LYS A 99 -16.44 14.78 -29.61
C LYS A 99 -17.86 15.30 -29.84
#